data_AF-A0A0E4BM22-F1
#
_entry.id   AF-A0A0E4BM22-F1
#
_cell.length_a   1.000
_cell.length_b   1.000
_cell.length_c   1.000
_cell.angle_alpha   90.00
_cell.angle_beta   90.00
_cell.angle_gamma   90.00
#
_symmetry.space_group_name_H-M   'P 1'
#
loop_
_entity.id
_entity.type
_entity.pdbx_description
1 polymer ?
#
loop_
_entity_poly.entity_id
_entity_poly.type
_entity_poly.pdbx_seq_one_letter_code
_entity_poly.pdbx_strand_id
1 'polypeptide(L)'
;MTVAIEMGQTTAGAAAAMDLEELLATRLLVQGNSGSGKSHLLRRLLEQSAPWVQQAIIDPEGDFVTLAERFGHLVIEAEDHTERGLQVAGERARLHRVSTVLNLEGLDAENQMRRAAAFLGGLFDVDRDHWYPMLVVVDEAQLFAPAVAGEVSDEARKLSLGAMTNLMCRGRKRGLAGIIATQRLAKLAKNVAAEASNFLMGRTFLDIDMARAADLLGMERRQAEAFRDLERGQFMALGPALSRRPLRLNIGPTDTHARNSTPRLMPMPDSAREDMRAVILAAPPPDASRPQRRPAPDLLEQLRAAKAAATPEIRPEVVEVQVSAEELAERRERVDRTLRAVLAEPDAGFRAVGVLYQEFVVRCRIEGLGAAVPDLNEFRRMLTRARAGLGAEHAEDDDWQDVSLRASILPDDMQGVFMMIARAAKEGWPCPGDAAIARAYGSHSLRRAQRLLSYMEEQGLIVCQLDGGGRRIVTLVELAWATAPGDPNGDDLPAEPAQSAASA
;
A
#
# COMPACT_ATOMS: atom_id res chain seq x y z
N MET A 1 14.66 41.95 4.25
CA MET A 1 14.87 41.92 2.80
C MET A 1 14.05 40.74 2.31
N THR A 2 13.01 40.98 1.55
CA THR A 2 12.13 39.90 1.08
C THR A 2 12.82 39.16 -0.05
N VAL A 3 13.07 37.86 0.10
CA VAL A 3 13.62 37.03 -0.97
C VAL A 3 12.50 36.69 -1.96
N ALA A 4 12.67 37.10 -3.20
CA ALA A 4 11.71 36.86 -4.27
C ALA A 4 12.20 35.76 -5.21
N ILE A 5 11.41 34.71 -5.37
CA ILE A 5 11.62 33.61 -6.32
C ILE A 5 11.10 34.07 -7.68
N GLU A 6 11.98 34.17 -8.67
CA GLU A 6 11.56 34.49 -10.04
C GLU A 6 10.87 33.29 -10.68
N MET A 7 9.54 33.31 -10.76
CA MET A 7 8.75 32.20 -11.32
C MET A 7 8.70 32.24 -12.84
N GLY A 8 8.76 33.42 -13.45
CA GLY A 8 8.71 33.60 -14.90
C GLY A 8 8.07 34.93 -15.29
N GLN A 9 7.12 34.88 -16.22
CA GLN A 9 6.46 36.08 -16.75
C GLN A 9 4.95 35.95 -16.74
N THR A 10 4.26 37.07 -16.57
CA THR A 10 2.81 37.18 -16.77
C THR A 10 2.48 37.24 -18.26
N THR A 11 1.20 37.07 -18.61
CA THR A 11 0.74 37.26 -20.01
C THR A 11 0.99 38.67 -20.57
N ALA A 12 1.18 39.66 -19.70
CA ALA A 12 1.54 41.03 -20.07
C ALA A 12 3.07 41.23 -20.23
N GLY A 13 3.87 40.17 -20.09
CA GLY A 13 5.34 40.22 -20.16
C GLY A 13 6.04 40.74 -18.91
N ALA A 14 5.29 41.15 -17.88
CA ALA A 14 5.87 41.57 -16.60
C ALA A 14 6.46 40.37 -15.85
N ALA A 15 7.58 40.57 -15.14
CA ALA A 15 8.18 39.54 -14.29
C ALA A 15 7.19 39.10 -13.20
N ALA A 16 7.06 37.79 -13.03
CA ALA A 16 6.26 37.17 -11.99
C ALA A 16 7.18 36.59 -10.93
N ALA A 17 7.08 37.11 -9.72
CA ALA A 17 7.86 36.67 -8.58
C ALA A 17 6.96 36.11 -7.47
N MET A 18 7.50 35.19 -6.69
CA MET A 18 6.88 34.62 -5.50
C MET A 18 7.68 35.02 -4.26
N ASP A 19 7.02 35.53 -3.23
CA ASP A 19 7.63 35.86 -1.95
C ASP A 19 7.94 34.58 -1.16
N LEU A 20 9.23 34.29 -0.94
CA LEU A 20 9.65 33.07 -0.24
C LEU A 20 9.30 33.09 1.25
N GLU A 21 9.37 34.25 1.91
CA GLU A 21 9.04 34.36 3.34
C GLU A 21 7.55 34.12 3.55
N GLU A 22 6.72 34.73 2.70
CA GLU A 22 5.28 34.52 2.71
C GLU A 22 4.95 33.06 2.38
N LEU A 23 5.61 32.47 1.37
CA LEU A 23 5.43 31.05 1.00
C LEU A 23 5.69 30.11 2.18
N LEU A 24 6.75 30.35 2.96
CA LEU A 24 7.09 29.57 4.14
C LEU A 24 5.98 29.61 5.20
N ALA A 25 5.23 30.72 5.28
CA ALA A 25 4.12 30.87 6.18
C ALA A 25 2.79 30.32 5.65
N THR A 26 2.62 30.21 4.32
CA THR A 26 1.31 30.07 3.68
C THR A 26 1.15 28.82 2.81
N ARG A 27 2.24 28.09 2.52
CA ARG A 27 2.27 26.80 1.79
C ARG A 27 1.76 26.91 0.36
N LEU A 28 1.99 25.89 -0.46
CA LEU A 28 1.61 25.92 -1.87
C LEU A 28 0.98 24.60 -2.29
N LEU A 29 -0.10 24.70 -3.07
CA LEU A 29 -0.68 23.60 -3.81
C LEU A 29 -0.48 23.84 -5.31
N VAL A 30 0.11 22.87 -5.99
CA VAL A 30 0.31 22.85 -7.44
C VAL A 30 -0.55 21.75 -8.04
N GLN A 31 -1.34 22.08 -9.05
CA GLN A 31 -2.13 21.12 -9.81
C GLN A 31 -1.79 21.22 -11.29
N GLY A 32 -1.73 20.08 -11.96
CA GLY A 32 -1.70 20.03 -13.42
C GLY A 32 -1.60 18.61 -13.92
N ASN A 33 -2.30 18.29 -15.01
CA ASN A 33 -2.25 16.95 -15.60
C ASN A 33 -0.85 16.64 -16.16
N SER A 34 -0.58 15.37 -16.47
CA SER A 34 0.64 14.98 -17.17
C SER A 34 0.92 15.86 -18.40
N GLY A 35 2.17 16.32 -18.54
CA GLY A 35 2.59 17.23 -19.61
C GLY A 35 2.18 18.70 -19.43
N SER A 36 1.52 19.10 -18.33
CA SER A 36 1.19 20.51 -18.04
C SER A 36 2.42 21.36 -17.70
N GLY A 37 3.54 20.74 -17.30
CA GLY A 37 4.74 21.44 -16.81
C GLY A 37 4.83 21.53 -15.29
N LYS A 38 4.09 20.71 -14.53
CA LYS A 38 4.12 20.66 -13.06
C LYS A 38 5.52 20.40 -12.50
N SER A 39 6.23 19.35 -12.94
CA SER A 39 7.61 19.07 -12.49
C SER A 39 8.58 20.19 -12.87
N HIS A 40 8.36 20.84 -14.03
CA HIS A 40 9.12 22.01 -14.47
C HIS A 40 8.91 23.22 -13.55
N LEU A 41 7.67 23.49 -13.14
CA LEU A 41 7.33 24.52 -12.16
C LEU A 41 7.98 24.26 -10.80
N LEU A 42 7.84 23.05 -10.27
CA LEU A 42 8.46 22.68 -9.00
C LEU A 42 9.97 22.85 -9.05
N ARG A 43 10.60 22.41 -10.14
CA ARG A 43 12.03 22.58 -10.36
C ARG A 43 12.44 24.04 -10.39
N ARG A 44 11.72 24.90 -11.13
CA ARG A 44 11.99 26.34 -11.13
C ARG A 44 11.95 26.92 -9.71
N LEU A 45 10.93 26.57 -8.93
CA LEU A 45 10.80 27.00 -7.54
C LEU A 45 11.96 26.49 -6.68
N LEU A 46 12.31 25.20 -6.79
CA LEU A 46 13.38 24.56 -6.03
C LEU A 46 14.75 25.16 -6.34
N GLU A 47 15.09 25.34 -7.62
CA GLU A 47 16.36 25.92 -8.06
C GLU A 47 16.55 27.34 -7.55
N GLN A 48 15.51 28.17 -7.66
CA GLN A 48 15.54 29.57 -7.24
C GLN A 48 15.56 29.74 -5.72
N SER A 49 15.01 28.77 -4.97
CA SER A 49 14.97 28.82 -3.50
C SER A 49 16.11 28.06 -2.81
N ALA A 50 16.85 27.21 -3.51
CA ALA A 50 17.90 26.36 -2.95
C ALA A 50 19.01 27.12 -2.19
N PRO A 51 19.47 28.31 -2.64
CA PRO A 51 20.47 29.09 -1.90
C PRO A 51 19.97 29.68 -0.57
N TRP A 52 18.64 29.72 -0.36
CA TRP A 52 18.01 30.53 0.69
C TRP A 52 17.39 29.70 1.80
N VAL A 53 16.88 28.52 1.47
CA VAL A 53 16.13 27.68 2.42
C VAL A 53 16.42 26.20 2.22
N GLN A 54 16.46 25.46 3.32
CA GLN A 54 16.61 24.01 3.26
C GLN A 54 15.41 23.39 2.55
N GLN A 55 15.65 22.34 1.75
CA GLN A 55 14.62 21.67 0.97
C GLN A 55 14.63 20.16 1.21
N ALA A 56 13.44 19.56 1.34
CA ALA A 56 13.25 18.12 1.24
C ALA A 56 12.24 17.84 0.13
N ILE A 57 12.58 16.98 -0.82
CA ILE A 57 11.70 16.56 -1.91
C ILE A 57 11.33 15.08 -1.70
N ILE A 58 10.04 14.78 -1.72
CA ILE A 58 9.50 13.42 -1.75
C ILE A 58 9.17 13.11 -3.21
N ASP A 59 9.94 12.21 -3.82
CA ASP A 59 9.99 12.01 -5.26
C ASP A 59 9.61 10.57 -5.64
N PRO A 60 8.33 10.28 -5.92
CA PRO A 60 7.85 8.95 -6.32
C PRO A 60 8.33 8.48 -7.69
N GLU A 61 8.74 9.39 -8.57
CA GLU A 61 9.09 9.09 -9.97
C GLU A 61 10.57 9.32 -10.31
N GLY A 62 11.38 9.80 -9.35
CA GLY A 62 12.81 10.06 -9.55
C GLY A 62 13.11 11.26 -10.44
N ASP A 63 12.15 12.17 -10.61
CA ASP A 63 12.26 13.32 -11.50
C ASP A 63 13.34 14.32 -11.02
N PHE A 64 13.54 14.47 -9.71
CA PHE A 64 14.27 15.57 -9.09
C PHE A 64 15.71 15.21 -8.65
N VAL A 65 16.17 13.98 -8.88
CA VAL A 65 17.51 13.52 -8.47
C VAL A 65 18.66 14.37 -9.05
N THR A 66 18.46 15.00 -10.21
CA THR A 66 19.46 15.87 -10.86
C THR A 66 19.70 17.19 -10.14
N LEU A 67 18.86 17.56 -9.15
CA LEU A 67 19.15 18.69 -8.27
C LEU A 67 20.43 18.47 -7.45
N ALA A 68 20.76 17.22 -7.14
CA ALA A 68 21.97 16.87 -6.41
C ALA A 68 23.24 17.34 -7.11
N GLU A 69 23.28 17.21 -8.44
CA GLU A 69 24.44 17.52 -9.27
C GLU A 69 24.78 19.02 -9.26
N ARG A 70 23.76 19.89 -9.14
CA ARG A 70 23.93 21.34 -9.29
C ARG A 70 23.73 22.13 -8.00
N PHE A 71 22.85 21.68 -7.11
CA PHE A 71 22.46 22.39 -5.89
C PHE A 71 22.87 21.67 -4.59
N GLY A 72 23.52 20.51 -4.71
CA GLY A 72 24.10 19.81 -3.55
C GLY A 72 23.08 19.07 -2.69
N HIS A 73 21.87 18.81 -3.21
CA HIS A 73 20.91 17.94 -2.53
C HIS A 73 21.49 16.53 -2.35
N LEU A 74 21.31 15.95 -1.17
CA LEU A 74 21.62 14.55 -0.92
C LEU A 74 20.47 13.68 -1.44
N VAL A 75 20.75 12.80 -2.40
CA VAL A 75 19.78 11.78 -2.84
C VAL A 75 19.79 10.63 -1.85
N ILE A 76 18.61 10.26 -1.38
CA ILE A 76 18.36 9.12 -0.49
C ILE A 76 17.51 8.12 -1.27
N GLU A 77 18.11 7.01 -1.66
CA GLU A 77 17.42 5.90 -2.34
C GLU A 77 16.59 5.11 -1.33
N ALA A 78 15.27 5.32 -1.30
CA ALA A 78 14.42 4.75 -0.26
C ALA A 78 14.35 3.22 -0.29
N GLU A 79 14.63 2.60 -1.44
CA GLU A 79 14.70 1.14 -1.60
C GLU A 79 15.81 0.51 -0.73
N ASP A 80 16.91 1.23 -0.53
CA ASP A 80 18.07 0.77 0.25
C ASP A 80 17.90 0.95 1.76
N HIS A 81 16.79 1.54 2.19
CA HIS A 81 16.57 1.93 3.58
C HIS A 81 15.30 1.33 4.19
N THR A 82 15.37 1.05 5.48
CA THR A 82 14.19 0.69 6.28
C THR A 82 13.42 1.95 6.71
N GLU A 83 12.15 1.81 7.11
CA GLU A 83 11.38 2.91 7.72
C GLU A 83 12.12 3.56 8.88
N ARG A 84 12.67 2.77 9.82
CA ARG A 84 13.47 3.29 10.93
C ARG A 84 14.69 4.07 10.44
N GLY A 85 15.37 3.56 9.42
CA GLY A 85 16.51 4.23 8.79
C GLY A 85 16.13 5.58 8.19
N LEU A 86 15.01 5.65 7.46
CA LEU A 86 14.51 6.89 6.88
C LEU A 86 14.02 7.89 7.91
N GLN A 87 13.41 7.44 9.01
CA GLN A 87 13.06 8.33 10.13
C GLN A 87 14.30 9.02 10.69
N VAL A 88 15.37 8.26 10.95
CA VAL A 88 16.65 8.81 11.42
C VAL A 88 17.30 9.69 10.34
N ALA A 89 17.17 9.35 9.06
CA ALA A 89 17.69 10.16 7.96
C ALA A 89 16.99 11.51 7.89
N GLY A 90 15.66 11.56 8.02
CA GLY A 90 14.89 12.81 8.08
C GLY A 90 15.31 13.67 9.26
N GLU A 91 15.42 13.09 10.45
CA GLU A 91 15.90 13.79 11.66
C GLU A 91 17.29 14.42 11.41
N ARG A 92 18.25 13.63 10.93
CA ARG A 92 19.63 14.10 10.66
C ARG A 92 19.68 15.15 9.56
N ALA A 93 18.93 14.97 8.48
CA ALA A 93 18.85 15.95 7.40
C ALA A 93 18.45 17.32 7.96
N ARG A 94 17.45 17.34 8.84
CA ARG A 94 16.98 18.56 9.49
C ARG A 94 17.97 19.14 10.49
N LEU A 95 18.55 18.32 11.37
CA LEU A 95 19.56 18.74 12.35
C LEU A 95 20.77 19.40 11.67
N HIS A 96 21.26 18.79 10.59
CA HIS A 96 22.44 19.22 9.87
C HIS A 96 22.16 20.18 8.71
N ARG A 97 20.90 20.58 8.52
CA ARG A 97 20.44 21.46 7.44
C ARG A 97 20.84 21.00 6.03
N VAL A 98 20.86 19.69 5.80
CA VAL A 98 21.14 19.09 4.50
C VAL A 98 19.85 19.07 3.67
N SER A 99 19.86 19.66 2.48
CA SER A 99 18.76 19.52 1.54
C SER A 99 18.77 18.12 0.93
N THR A 100 17.60 17.50 0.76
CA THR A 100 17.49 16.08 0.39
C THR A 100 16.47 15.83 -0.71
N VAL A 101 16.74 14.84 -1.56
CA VAL A 101 15.74 14.22 -2.44
C VAL A 101 15.54 12.79 -1.95
N LEU A 102 14.35 12.47 -1.45
CA LEU A 102 13.96 11.10 -1.14
C LEU A 102 13.42 10.46 -2.42
N ASN A 103 14.26 9.70 -3.10
CA ASN A 103 13.88 8.95 -4.29
C ASN A 103 13.12 7.69 -3.87
N LEU A 104 11.89 7.56 -4.36
CA LEU A 104 10.98 6.46 -4.07
C LEU A 104 10.70 5.61 -5.33
N GLU A 105 11.36 5.93 -6.45
CA GLU A 105 11.33 5.13 -7.68
C GLU A 105 11.71 3.67 -7.37
N GLY A 106 11.05 2.71 -8.03
CA GLY A 106 11.29 1.28 -7.82
C GLY A 106 10.47 0.62 -6.70
N LEU A 107 9.93 1.40 -5.77
CA LEU A 107 9.02 0.91 -4.73
C LEU A 107 7.56 0.84 -5.21
N ASP A 108 6.82 -0.16 -4.72
CA ASP A 108 5.35 -0.16 -4.87
C ASP A 108 4.68 0.95 -4.06
N ALA A 109 3.41 1.26 -4.38
CA ALA A 109 2.67 2.34 -3.73
C ALA A 109 2.61 2.22 -2.20
N GLU A 110 2.48 1.00 -1.66
CA GLU A 110 2.44 0.79 -0.21
C GLU A 110 3.76 1.17 0.46
N ASN A 111 4.87 0.69 -0.09
CA ASN A 111 6.20 0.99 0.42
C ASN A 111 6.55 2.47 0.21
N GLN A 112 6.17 3.08 -0.93
CA GLN A 112 6.35 4.52 -1.12
C GLN A 112 5.66 5.30 0.01
N MET A 113 4.42 4.95 0.36
CA MET A 113 3.68 5.58 1.45
C MET A 113 4.36 5.40 2.81
N ARG A 114 4.79 4.17 3.15
CA ARG A 114 5.47 3.90 4.44
C ARG A 114 6.82 4.63 4.55
N ARG A 115 7.63 4.59 3.48
CA ARG A 115 8.95 5.23 3.43
C ARG A 115 8.86 6.75 3.50
N ALA A 116 7.94 7.35 2.73
CA ALA A 116 7.67 8.78 2.81
C ALA A 116 7.17 9.19 4.20
N ALA A 117 6.23 8.43 4.79
CA ALA A 117 5.71 8.69 6.13
C ALA A 117 6.81 8.68 7.20
N ALA A 118 7.71 7.69 7.15
CA ALA A 118 8.81 7.58 8.09
C ALA A 118 9.79 8.76 7.98
N PHE A 119 10.20 9.11 6.75
CA PHE A 119 11.09 10.25 6.51
C PHE A 119 10.47 11.58 6.95
N LEU A 120 9.21 11.83 6.57
CA LEU A 120 8.46 13.02 6.99
C LEU A 120 8.27 13.07 8.52
N GLY A 121 8.06 11.92 9.16
CA GLY A 121 8.01 11.81 10.63
C GLY A 121 9.32 12.22 11.28
N GLY A 122 10.45 11.75 10.74
CA GLY A 122 11.79 12.16 11.15
C GLY A 122 12.02 13.67 11.05
N LEU A 123 11.62 14.27 9.93
CA LEU A 123 11.65 15.73 9.78
C LEU A 123 10.74 16.41 10.82
N PHE A 124 9.56 15.88 11.09
CA PHE A 124 8.56 16.53 11.93
C PHE A 124 8.92 16.53 13.43
N ASP A 125 9.51 15.44 13.93
CA ASP A 125 9.67 15.17 15.36
C ASP A 125 10.95 15.74 15.99
N VAL A 126 11.80 16.42 15.21
CA VAL A 126 13.02 17.08 15.71
C VAL A 126 12.70 18.13 16.79
N ASP A 127 13.60 18.25 17.77
CA ASP A 127 13.54 19.23 18.85
C ASP A 127 13.40 20.69 18.37
N ARG A 128 12.76 21.50 19.20
CA ARG A 128 12.40 22.90 18.91
C ARG A 128 13.60 23.77 18.53
N ASP A 129 14.77 23.48 19.08
CA ASP A 129 16.00 24.24 18.81
C ASP A 129 16.46 24.13 17.35
N HIS A 130 15.95 23.13 16.62
CA HIS A 130 16.26 22.88 15.21
C HIS A 130 15.07 23.18 14.28
N TRP A 131 14.07 23.93 14.75
CA TRP A 131 12.92 24.36 13.94
C TRP A 131 13.27 25.51 12.98
N TYR A 132 14.27 25.27 12.13
CA TYR A 132 14.63 26.18 11.05
C TYR A 132 13.63 26.08 9.89
N PRO A 133 13.40 27.18 9.14
CA PRO A 133 12.54 27.16 7.97
C PRO A 133 13.02 26.17 6.92
N MET A 134 12.10 25.35 6.40
CA MET A 134 12.37 24.32 5.40
C MET A 134 11.18 24.21 4.45
N LEU A 135 11.45 24.12 3.15
CA LEU A 135 10.47 23.72 2.15
C LEU A 135 10.42 22.19 2.08
N VAL A 136 9.23 21.61 2.21
CA VAL A 136 8.99 20.17 2.03
C VAL A 136 8.08 19.99 0.83
N VAL A 137 8.66 19.57 -0.29
CA VAL A 137 7.95 19.34 -1.55
C VAL A 137 7.53 17.89 -1.65
N VAL A 138 6.26 17.66 -1.92
CA VAL A 138 5.70 16.31 -2.14
C VAL A 138 5.09 16.27 -3.53
N ASP A 139 5.75 15.56 -4.45
CA ASP A 139 5.17 15.30 -5.75
C ASP A 139 4.19 14.11 -5.70
N GLU A 140 3.24 14.08 -6.63
CA GLU A 140 2.09 13.18 -6.65
C GLU A 140 1.42 13.01 -5.28
N ALA A 141 1.15 14.12 -4.59
CA ALA A 141 0.64 14.15 -3.22
C ALA A 141 -0.64 13.33 -2.99
N GLN A 142 -1.45 13.07 -4.04
CA GLN A 142 -2.62 12.20 -3.93
C GLN A 142 -2.27 10.73 -3.64
N LEU A 143 -1.04 10.31 -3.92
CA LEU A 143 -0.51 9.00 -3.54
C LEU A 143 -0.36 8.91 -2.01
N PHE A 144 0.19 9.96 -1.40
CA PHE A 144 0.50 9.99 0.03
C PHE A 144 -0.67 10.43 0.91
N ALA A 145 -1.61 11.18 0.34
CA ALA A 145 -2.82 11.66 1.02
C ALA A 145 -4.09 11.45 0.18
N PRO A 146 -4.49 10.19 -0.09
CA PRO A 146 -5.69 9.90 -0.87
C PRO A 146 -6.97 10.27 -0.12
N ALA A 147 -7.97 10.78 -0.84
CA ALA A 147 -9.27 11.20 -0.29
C ALA A 147 -10.19 10.03 0.07
N VAL A 148 -10.02 8.87 -0.57
CA VAL A 148 -10.84 7.67 -0.38
C VAL A 148 -9.90 6.49 -0.12
N ALA A 149 -10.36 5.55 0.70
CA ALA A 149 -9.70 4.26 0.88
C ALA A 149 -9.63 3.53 -0.48
N GLY A 150 -8.43 3.13 -0.89
CA GLY A 150 -8.16 2.50 -2.19
C GLY A 150 -7.51 1.12 -2.05
N GLU A 151 -6.70 0.76 -3.05
CA GLU A 151 -6.01 -0.55 -3.21
C GLU A 151 -4.85 -0.80 -2.22
N VAL A 152 -4.51 0.18 -1.39
CA VAL A 152 -3.37 0.12 -0.47
C VAL A 152 -3.85 -0.20 0.95
N SER A 153 -3.02 -0.89 1.74
CA SER A 153 -3.36 -1.22 3.13
C SER A 153 -3.78 0.00 3.95
N ASP A 154 -4.81 -0.18 4.79
CA ASP A 154 -5.35 0.88 5.65
C ASP A 154 -4.29 1.45 6.60
N GLU A 155 -3.32 0.63 7.01
CA GLU A 155 -2.23 1.03 7.89
C GLU A 155 -1.26 1.98 7.19
N ALA A 156 -0.73 1.61 6.02
CA ALA A 156 0.17 2.46 5.25
C ALA A 156 -0.52 3.79 4.87
N ARG A 157 -1.80 3.73 4.49
CA ARG A 157 -2.62 4.92 4.24
C ARG A 157 -2.69 5.82 5.46
N LYS A 158 -3.02 5.26 6.63
CA LYS A 158 -3.18 6.06 7.86
C LYS A 158 -1.86 6.70 8.28
N LEU A 159 -0.75 5.98 8.17
CA LEU A 159 0.59 6.50 8.47
C LEU A 159 0.96 7.67 7.54
N SER A 160 0.86 7.46 6.23
CA SER A 160 1.20 8.48 5.23
C SER A 160 0.29 9.70 5.27
N LEU A 161 -1.04 9.49 5.34
CA LEU A 161 -1.99 10.60 5.48
C LEU A 161 -1.77 11.36 6.79
N GLY A 162 -1.41 10.67 7.87
CA GLY A 162 -1.05 11.27 9.15
C GLY A 162 0.20 12.16 9.02
N ALA A 163 1.25 11.68 8.35
CA ALA A 163 2.47 12.44 8.07
C ALA A 163 2.19 13.68 7.21
N MET A 164 1.41 13.53 6.13
CA MET A 164 0.98 14.65 5.28
C MET A 164 0.14 15.68 6.03
N THR A 165 -0.76 15.21 6.90
CA THR A 165 -1.57 16.07 7.77
C THR A 165 -0.70 16.82 8.79
N ASN A 166 0.30 16.16 9.37
CA ASN A 166 1.26 16.81 10.27
C ASN A 166 2.06 17.89 9.52
N LEU A 167 2.56 17.59 8.32
CA LEU A 167 3.25 18.55 7.47
C LEU A 167 2.36 19.76 7.16
N MET A 168 1.15 19.52 6.65
CA MET A 168 0.28 20.60 6.18
C MET A 168 -0.41 21.34 7.33
N CYS A 169 -1.02 20.68 8.31
CA CYS A 169 -1.75 21.39 9.38
C CYS A 169 -0.81 21.92 10.49
N ARG A 170 0.22 21.14 10.87
CA ARG A 170 1.05 21.44 12.06
C ARG A 170 2.46 21.92 11.71
N GLY A 171 2.94 21.65 10.49
CA GLY A 171 4.32 21.91 10.07
C GLY A 171 4.72 23.38 10.16
N ARG A 172 3.83 24.33 9.84
CA ARG A 172 4.12 25.79 9.89
C ARG A 172 4.66 26.24 11.25
N LYS A 173 4.05 25.77 12.35
CA LYS A 173 4.52 26.12 13.71
C LYS A 173 5.91 25.55 14.02
N ARG A 174 6.31 24.52 13.27
CA ARG A 174 7.62 23.88 13.37
C ARG A 174 8.59 24.38 12.29
N GLY A 175 8.25 25.35 11.45
CA GLY A 175 9.13 25.80 10.36
C GLY A 175 9.14 24.89 9.11
N LEU A 176 8.19 23.95 9.00
CA LEU A 176 8.02 23.13 7.80
C LEU A 176 6.91 23.73 6.93
N ALA A 177 7.27 24.14 5.71
CA ALA A 177 6.35 24.66 4.72
C ALA A 177 6.11 23.61 3.63
N GLY A 178 4.91 23.03 3.63
CA GLY A 178 4.53 22.05 2.64
C GLY A 178 4.26 22.69 1.27
N ILE A 179 4.83 22.09 0.23
CA ILE A 179 4.46 22.32 -1.16
C ILE A 179 3.97 20.97 -1.69
N ILE A 180 2.69 20.89 -2.05
CA ILE A 180 2.10 19.64 -2.53
C ILE A 180 1.72 19.78 -3.99
N ALA A 181 2.12 18.81 -4.80
CA ALA A 181 1.86 18.80 -6.22
C ALA A 181 1.06 17.55 -6.61
N THR A 182 0.04 17.70 -7.45
CA THR A 182 -0.85 16.59 -7.80
C THR A 182 -1.36 16.70 -9.23
N GLN A 183 -1.47 15.55 -9.91
CA GLN A 183 -2.21 15.49 -11.17
C GLN A 183 -3.73 15.45 -10.98
N ARG A 184 -4.20 14.89 -9.86
CA ARG A 184 -5.61 14.59 -9.58
C ARG A 184 -6.06 15.21 -8.26
N LEU A 185 -6.32 16.52 -8.28
CA LEU A 185 -6.75 17.31 -7.12
C LEU A 185 -8.01 16.75 -6.44
N ALA A 186 -8.95 16.19 -7.20
CA ALA A 186 -10.16 15.59 -6.66
C ALA A 186 -9.90 14.30 -5.85
N LYS A 187 -8.77 13.63 -6.09
CA LYS A 187 -8.33 12.44 -5.33
C LYS A 187 -7.51 12.78 -4.09
N LEU A 188 -7.11 14.05 -3.91
CA LEU A 188 -6.33 14.51 -2.77
C LEU A 188 -7.25 14.78 -1.56
N ALA A 189 -6.81 14.39 -0.36
CA ALA A 189 -7.55 14.60 0.88
C ALA A 189 -7.83 16.10 1.11
N LYS A 190 -9.11 16.42 1.39
CA LYS A 190 -9.60 17.81 1.48
C LYS A 190 -8.89 18.60 2.57
N ASN A 191 -8.62 17.98 3.71
CA ASN A 191 -7.92 18.60 4.84
C ASN A 191 -6.47 18.94 4.50
N VAL A 192 -5.78 18.12 3.72
CA VAL A 192 -4.39 18.39 3.28
C VAL A 192 -4.37 19.54 2.27
N ALA A 193 -5.31 19.54 1.31
CA ALA A 193 -5.41 20.59 0.29
C ALA A 193 -5.82 21.96 0.86
N ALA A 194 -6.69 21.98 1.88
CA ALA A 194 -7.25 23.21 2.44
C ALA A 194 -6.23 24.06 3.24
N GLU A 195 -5.09 23.50 3.62
CA GLU A 195 -4.06 24.21 4.40
C GLU A 195 -3.12 25.06 3.54
N ALA A 196 -3.18 24.90 2.22
CA ALA A 196 -2.46 25.74 1.27
C ALA A 196 -3.23 27.04 1.03
N SER A 197 -2.55 28.17 1.10
CA SER A 197 -3.12 29.49 0.74
C SER A 197 -2.57 30.04 -0.58
N ASN A 198 -1.56 29.38 -1.16
CA ASN A 198 -1.11 29.64 -2.52
C ASN A 198 -1.48 28.48 -3.44
N PHE A 199 -1.85 28.83 -4.66
CA PHE A 199 -2.37 27.92 -5.67
C PHE A 199 -1.71 28.22 -7.01
N LEU A 200 -1.23 27.17 -7.67
CA LEU A 200 -0.76 27.19 -9.06
C LEU A 200 -1.50 26.08 -9.81
N MET A 201 -2.51 26.46 -10.58
CA MET A 201 -3.40 25.55 -11.31
C MET A 201 -3.05 25.57 -12.80
N GLY A 202 -2.48 24.47 -13.28
CA GLY A 202 -2.11 24.27 -14.67
C GLY A 202 -3.24 23.63 -15.48
N ARG A 203 -2.89 23.14 -16.67
CA ARG A 203 -3.85 22.47 -17.55
C ARG A 203 -4.48 21.24 -16.90
N THR A 204 -5.80 21.17 -16.91
CA THR A 204 -6.59 20.00 -16.47
C THR A 204 -7.79 19.75 -17.39
N PHE A 205 -8.16 18.48 -17.55
CA PHE A 205 -9.20 18.06 -18.49
C PHE A 205 -10.48 17.55 -17.82
N LEU A 206 -10.37 17.03 -16.60
CA LEU A 206 -11.49 16.38 -15.92
C LEU A 206 -12.33 17.44 -15.20
N ASP A 207 -13.64 17.41 -15.44
CA ASP A 207 -14.57 18.40 -14.89
C ASP A 207 -14.52 18.48 -13.36
N ILE A 208 -14.32 17.34 -12.68
CA ILE A 208 -14.19 17.29 -11.23
C ILE A 208 -12.92 18.01 -10.74
N ASP A 209 -11.81 17.91 -11.46
CA ASP A 209 -10.56 18.57 -11.10
C ASP A 209 -10.63 20.08 -11.44
N MET A 210 -11.24 20.44 -12.57
CA MET A 210 -11.51 21.84 -12.95
C MET A 210 -12.43 22.55 -11.95
N ALA A 211 -13.51 21.90 -11.52
CA ALA A 211 -14.42 22.46 -10.53
C ALA A 211 -13.71 22.69 -9.20
N ARG A 212 -12.88 21.73 -8.75
CA ARG A 212 -12.10 21.86 -7.50
C ARG A 212 -11.05 22.97 -7.60
N ALA A 213 -10.39 23.12 -8.74
CA ALA A 213 -9.45 24.22 -8.98
C ALA A 213 -10.16 25.59 -8.98
N ALA A 214 -11.32 25.70 -9.64
CA ALA A 214 -12.13 26.91 -9.65
C ALA A 214 -12.61 27.29 -8.25
N ASP A 215 -13.10 26.31 -7.46
CA ASP A 215 -13.52 26.52 -6.08
C ASP A 215 -12.39 27.08 -5.21
N LEU A 216 -11.15 26.58 -5.36
CA LEU A 216 -9.98 27.07 -4.61
C LEU A 216 -9.54 28.47 -5.06
N LEU A 217 -9.74 28.81 -6.33
CA LEU A 217 -9.38 30.11 -6.90
C LEU A 217 -10.47 31.17 -6.73
N GLY A 218 -11.62 30.81 -6.14
CA GLY A 218 -12.79 31.69 -6.01
C GLY A 218 -13.40 32.08 -7.36
N MET A 219 -13.24 31.23 -8.38
CA MET A 219 -13.75 31.44 -9.73
C MET A 219 -15.15 30.82 -9.87
N GLU A 220 -15.96 31.40 -10.75
CA GLU A 220 -17.26 30.81 -11.09
C GLU A 220 -17.07 29.53 -11.90
N ARG A 221 -17.96 28.54 -11.73
CA ARG A 221 -17.85 27.24 -12.45
C ARG A 221 -17.76 27.37 -13.97
N ARG A 222 -18.45 28.35 -14.56
CA ARG A 222 -18.38 28.63 -16.01
C ARG A 222 -16.98 29.08 -16.49
N GLN A 223 -16.17 29.63 -15.58
CA GLN A 223 -14.80 30.05 -15.88
C GLN A 223 -13.79 28.90 -15.75
N ALA A 224 -14.21 27.74 -15.19
CA ALA A 224 -13.34 26.59 -15.00
C ALA A 224 -12.89 25.96 -16.33
N GLU A 225 -13.66 26.13 -17.41
CA GLU A 225 -13.28 25.67 -18.75
C GLU A 225 -11.96 26.28 -19.22
N ALA A 226 -11.61 27.47 -18.72
CA ALA A 226 -10.35 28.13 -19.06
C ALA A 226 -9.09 27.34 -18.63
N PHE A 227 -9.19 26.38 -17.69
CA PHE A 227 -8.07 25.51 -17.33
C PHE A 227 -7.77 24.48 -18.44
N ARG A 228 -8.74 24.12 -19.27
CA ARG A 228 -8.55 23.20 -20.38
C ARG A 228 -7.67 23.80 -21.48
N ASP A 229 -7.78 25.11 -21.66
CA ASP A 229 -7.11 25.87 -22.71
C ASP A 229 -5.71 26.39 -22.30
N LEU A 230 -5.26 26.14 -21.07
CA LEU A 230 -3.92 26.52 -20.63
C LEU A 230 -2.86 25.73 -21.40
N GLU A 231 -1.84 26.42 -21.91
CA GLU A 231 -0.73 25.76 -22.58
C GLU A 231 0.22 25.10 -21.56
N ARG A 232 1.10 24.23 -22.06
CA ARG A 232 2.17 23.65 -21.23
C ARG A 232 3.05 24.79 -20.68
N GLY A 233 3.32 24.75 -19.38
CA GLY A 233 4.10 25.77 -18.69
C GLY A 233 3.30 27.00 -18.30
N GLN A 234 1.99 27.05 -18.60
CA GLN A 234 1.09 28.11 -18.14
C GLN A 234 0.28 27.65 -16.93
N PHE A 235 0.19 28.53 -15.93
CA PHE A 235 -0.52 28.27 -14.68
C PHE A 235 -1.34 29.50 -14.27
N MET A 236 -2.53 29.25 -13.71
CA MET A 236 -3.27 30.26 -12.97
C MET A 236 -2.76 30.29 -11.53
N ALA A 237 -2.27 31.46 -11.11
CA ALA A 237 -1.67 31.71 -9.82
C ALA A 237 -2.58 32.55 -8.92
N LEU A 238 -2.71 32.16 -7.66
CA LEU A 238 -3.39 32.94 -6.63
C LEU A 238 -2.77 32.66 -5.27
N GLY A 239 -2.63 33.68 -4.44
CA GLY A 239 -2.23 33.51 -3.05
C GLY A 239 -1.37 34.66 -2.54
N PRO A 240 -1.21 34.80 -1.22
CA PRO A 240 -0.48 35.92 -0.63
C PRO A 240 0.98 36.00 -1.05
N ALA A 241 1.64 34.86 -1.33
CA ALA A 241 3.02 34.82 -1.80
C ALA A 241 3.16 35.14 -3.29
N LEU A 242 2.06 35.24 -4.04
CA LEU A 242 2.05 35.42 -5.50
C LEU A 242 1.29 36.68 -5.91
N SER A 243 -0.03 36.63 -5.78
CA SER A 243 -0.96 37.69 -6.17
C SER A 243 -2.28 37.52 -5.43
N ARG A 244 -2.85 38.65 -4.99
CA ARG A 244 -4.18 38.72 -4.37
C ARG A 244 -5.33 38.46 -5.34
N ARG A 245 -5.07 38.50 -6.64
CA ARG A 245 -6.05 38.22 -7.71
C ARG A 245 -5.50 37.12 -8.63
N PRO A 246 -6.36 36.26 -9.21
CA PRO A 246 -5.92 35.24 -10.15
C PRO A 246 -5.09 35.85 -11.29
N LEU A 247 -3.90 35.32 -11.50
CA LEU A 247 -2.93 35.81 -12.47
C LEU A 247 -2.42 34.66 -13.32
N ARG A 248 -2.41 34.81 -14.64
CA ARG A 248 -1.80 33.81 -15.54
C ARG A 248 -0.29 34.01 -15.59
N LEU A 249 0.44 32.92 -15.37
CA LEU A 249 1.90 32.86 -15.32
C LEU A 249 2.44 31.85 -16.32
N ASN A 250 3.48 32.24 -17.03
CA ASN A 250 4.31 31.36 -17.84
C ASN A 250 5.60 31.10 -17.06
N ILE A 251 5.86 29.83 -16.75
CA ILE A 251 7.02 29.44 -15.94
C ILE A 251 8.31 29.62 -16.75
N GLY A 252 9.32 30.22 -16.11
CA GLY A 252 10.63 30.47 -16.69
C GLY A 252 11.46 29.20 -16.94
N PRO A 253 12.64 29.33 -17.56
CA PRO A 253 13.53 28.20 -17.80
C PRO A 253 14.09 27.61 -16.50
N THR A 254 14.44 26.33 -16.53
CA THR A 254 15.13 25.62 -15.44
C THR A 254 16.54 25.25 -15.85
N ASP A 255 17.37 25.09 -14.84
CA ASP A 255 18.80 24.82 -14.92
C ASP A 255 19.14 23.33 -14.95
N THR A 256 18.27 22.51 -14.36
CA THR A 256 18.34 21.05 -14.31
C THR A 256 17.20 20.44 -15.14
N HIS A 257 17.29 19.14 -15.41
CA HIS A 257 16.31 18.40 -16.20
C HIS A 257 15.99 17.05 -15.55
N ALA A 258 14.83 16.47 -15.85
CA ALA A 258 14.49 15.13 -15.38
C ALA A 258 15.38 14.09 -16.07
N ARG A 259 15.81 13.06 -15.32
CA ARG A 259 16.62 11.94 -15.87
C ARG A 259 15.80 11.11 -16.85
N ASN A 260 14.54 10.85 -16.50
CA ASN A 260 13.59 10.07 -17.28
C ASN A 260 12.74 11.00 -18.17
N SER A 261 13.34 11.57 -19.22
CA SER A 261 12.56 12.32 -20.20
C SER A 261 11.61 11.40 -20.95
N THR A 262 10.42 11.91 -21.31
CA THR A 262 9.41 11.14 -22.07
C THR A 262 10.07 10.48 -23.29
N PRO A 263 9.93 9.15 -23.47
CA PRO A 263 10.58 8.44 -24.57
C PRO A 263 10.27 9.13 -25.91
N ARG A 264 11.31 9.49 -26.65
CA ARG A 264 11.14 10.11 -27.97
C ARG A 264 10.81 9.04 -28.99
N LEU A 265 9.92 9.35 -29.93
CA LEU A 265 9.65 8.47 -31.06
C LEU A 265 10.94 8.31 -31.87
N MET A 266 11.47 7.09 -31.89
CA MET A 266 12.58 6.69 -32.74
C MET A 266 12.04 5.74 -33.82
N PRO A 267 12.56 5.81 -35.05
CA PRO A 267 12.24 4.79 -36.05
C PRO A 267 12.62 3.41 -35.53
N MET A 268 11.79 2.41 -35.83
CA MET A 268 12.09 1.02 -35.47
C MET A 268 13.42 0.63 -36.14
N PRO A 269 14.34 -0.06 -35.43
CA PRO A 269 15.56 -0.55 -36.04
C PRO A 269 15.28 -1.46 -37.24
N ASP A 270 15.98 -1.26 -38.36
CA ASP A 270 15.85 -2.04 -39.61
C ASP A 270 16.42 -3.47 -39.52
N SER A 271 16.73 -3.97 -38.32
CA SER A 271 17.34 -5.27 -38.11
C SER A 271 16.42 -6.42 -38.57
N ALA A 272 16.98 -7.31 -39.40
CA ALA A 272 16.29 -8.46 -39.97
C ALA A 272 15.60 -9.30 -38.88
N ARG A 273 14.28 -9.49 -39.03
CA ARG A 273 13.39 -10.14 -38.06
C ARG A 273 13.73 -11.60 -37.76
N GLU A 274 14.56 -12.25 -38.57
CA GLU A 274 14.77 -13.70 -38.53
C GLU A 274 15.62 -14.14 -37.33
N ASP A 275 16.61 -13.35 -36.89
CA ASP A 275 17.45 -13.69 -35.70
C ASP A 275 16.85 -13.21 -34.37
N MET A 276 15.98 -12.20 -34.38
CA MET A 276 15.43 -11.60 -33.15
C MET A 276 14.45 -12.52 -32.42
N ARG A 277 13.69 -13.37 -33.13
CA ARG A 277 12.72 -14.26 -32.50
C ARG A 277 13.39 -15.29 -31.59
N ALA A 278 14.52 -15.83 -32.02
CA ALA A 278 15.29 -16.79 -31.23
C ALA A 278 15.90 -16.15 -29.98
N VAL A 279 16.36 -14.90 -30.08
CA VAL A 279 16.88 -14.13 -28.93
C VAL A 279 15.78 -13.76 -27.95
N ILE A 280 14.62 -13.30 -28.43
CA ILE A 280 13.48 -12.89 -27.58
C ILE A 280 12.84 -14.10 -26.89
N LEU A 281 12.76 -15.24 -27.58
CA LEU A 281 12.19 -16.49 -27.04
C LEU A 281 13.26 -17.39 -26.43
N ALA A 282 14.50 -16.92 -26.31
CA ALA A 282 15.55 -17.68 -25.64
C ALA A 282 15.11 -17.92 -24.19
N ALA A 283 15.35 -19.13 -23.69
CA ALA A 283 15.18 -19.41 -22.28
C ALA A 283 16.01 -18.39 -21.48
N PRO A 284 15.45 -17.81 -20.40
CA PRO A 284 16.22 -16.91 -19.56
C PRO A 284 17.49 -17.65 -19.10
N PRO A 285 18.64 -16.97 -19.02
CA PRO A 285 19.83 -17.58 -18.46
C PRO A 285 19.48 -18.16 -17.08
N PRO A 286 20.08 -19.30 -16.68
CA PRO A 286 19.83 -19.87 -15.37
C PRO A 286 20.03 -18.78 -14.33
N ASP A 287 19.07 -18.63 -13.41
CA ASP A 287 19.09 -17.59 -12.38
C ASP A 287 20.49 -17.52 -11.78
N ALA A 288 21.26 -16.51 -12.20
CA ALA A 288 22.49 -16.17 -11.53
C ALA A 288 22.02 -15.74 -10.17
N SER A 289 22.20 -16.63 -9.18
CA SER A 289 21.75 -16.47 -7.81
C SER A 289 21.87 -15.00 -7.44
N ARG A 290 20.74 -14.28 -7.43
CA ARG A 290 20.70 -12.95 -6.83
C ARG A 290 21.38 -13.14 -5.48
N PRO A 291 22.42 -12.35 -5.14
CA PRO A 291 23.15 -12.57 -3.91
C PRO A 291 22.12 -12.74 -2.80
N GLN A 292 22.08 -13.94 -2.20
CA GLN A 292 21.16 -14.23 -1.12
C GLN A 292 21.27 -13.04 -0.17
N ARG A 293 20.15 -12.33 0.06
CA ARG A 293 20.08 -11.35 1.14
C ARG A 293 20.62 -12.09 2.34
N ARG A 294 21.79 -11.66 2.84
CA ARG A 294 22.35 -12.21 4.06
C ARG A 294 21.19 -12.21 5.06
N PRO A 295 20.91 -13.34 5.76
CA PRO A 295 19.89 -13.31 6.79
C PRO A 295 20.23 -12.12 7.69
N ALA A 296 19.24 -11.25 7.89
CA ALA A 296 19.40 -10.13 8.80
C ALA A 296 19.95 -10.69 10.12
N PRO A 297 20.95 -10.04 10.74
CA PRO A 297 21.45 -10.49 12.04
C PRO A 297 20.25 -10.68 12.96
N ASP A 298 20.25 -11.78 13.70
CA ASP A 298 19.12 -12.25 14.52
C ASP A 298 18.65 -11.17 15.49
N LEU A 299 17.74 -10.33 15.00
CA LEU A 299 17.14 -9.23 15.74
C LEU A 299 16.26 -9.77 16.85
N LEU A 300 15.85 -11.04 16.76
CA LEU A 300 15.02 -11.75 17.73
C LEU A 300 15.83 -12.11 18.98
N GLU A 301 17.10 -12.49 18.86
CA GLU A 301 18.01 -12.59 20.00
C GLU A 301 18.31 -11.23 20.64
N GLN A 302 18.55 -10.19 19.83
CA GLN A 302 18.81 -8.83 20.33
C GLN A 302 17.57 -8.21 21.01
N LEU A 303 16.36 -8.50 20.49
CA LEU A 303 15.09 -8.09 21.11
C LEU A 303 14.79 -8.87 22.39
N ARG A 304 15.15 -10.17 22.48
CA ARG A 304 15.04 -10.95 23.73
C ARG A 304 15.98 -10.43 24.81
N ALA A 305 17.22 -10.07 24.44
CA ALA A 305 18.19 -9.48 25.36
C ALA A 305 17.79 -8.06 25.82
N ALA A 306 17.24 -7.23 24.92
CA ALA A 306 16.76 -5.88 25.25
C ALA A 306 15.47 -5.89 26.10
N LYS A 307 14.60 -6.90 25.94
CA LYS A 307 13.39 -7.06 26.76
C LYS A 307 13.70 -7.57 28.18
N ALA A 308 14.78 -8.33 28.34
CA ALA A 308 15.25 -8.80 29.64
C ALA A 308 15.91 -7.70 30.49
N ALA A 309 16.44 -6.63 29.88
CA ALA A 309 17.13 -5.55 30.58
C ALA A 309 16.23 -4.33 30.94
N ALA A 310 14.99 -4.27 30.43
CA ALA A 310 14.09 -3.14 30.64
C ALA A 310 12.68 -3.59 31.07
N THR A 311 12.57 -4.14 32.28
CA THR A 311 11.28 -4.20 32.98
C THR A 311 11.50 -3.92 34.46
N PRO A 312 11.05 -2.77 35.01
CA PRO A 312 10.77 -2.68 36.43
C PRO A 312 9.49 -3.48 36.70
N GLU A 313 9.54 -4.41 37.66
CA GLU A 313 8.37 -5.08 38.20
C GLU A 313 7.43 -4.04 38.83
N ILE A 314 6.35 -3.70 38.14
CA ILE A 314 5.15 -3.14 38.77
C ILE A 314 4.11 -4.23 38.68
N ARG A 315 3.83 -4.89 39.81
CA ARG A 315 2.70 -5.81 39.96
C ARG A 315 1.41 -4.98 40.01
N PRO A 316 0.48 -5.10 39.06
CA PRO A 316 -0.90 -4.79 39.36
C PRO A 316 -1.47 -5.97 40.15
N GLU A 317 -2.01 -5.72 41.33
CA GLU A 317 -3.00 -6.63 41.92
C GLU A 317 -4.21 -6.64 40.98
N VAL A 318 -4.24 -7.63 40.08
CA VAL A 318 -5.45 -8.01 39.36
C VAL A 318 -6.10 -9.08 40.22
N VAL A 319 -7.27 -8.79 40.75
CA VAL A 319 -8.15 -9.79 41.34
C VAL A 319 -8.54 -10.75 40.21
N GLU A 320 -7.91 -11.93 40.17
CA GLU A 320 -8.26 -13.00 39.25
C GLU A 320 -9.64 -13.56 39.65
N VAL A 321 -10.65 -13.25 38.84
CA VAL A 321 -11.88 -14.05 38.82
C VAL A 321 -11.50 -15.37 38.15
N GLN A 322 -11.43 -16.46 38.93
CA GLN A 322 -11.25 -17.81 38.41
C GLN A 322 -12.51 -18.19 37.62
N VAL A 323 -12.47 -17.98 36.30
CA VAL A 323 -13.49 -18.50 35.37
C VAL A 323 -13.33 -20.02 35.34
N SER A 324 -14.42 -20.76 35.57
CA SER A 324 -14.37 -22.22 35.63
C SER A 324 -14.07 -22.83 34.26
N ALA A 325 -13.53 -24.06 34.21
CA ALA A 325 -13.23 -24.75 32.95
C ALA A 325 -14.50 -24.98 32.09
N GLU A 326 -15.66 -25.12 32.73
CA GLU A 326 -16.96 -25.25 32.08
C GLU A 326 -17.41 -23.93 31.42
N GLU A 327 -17.24 -22.80 32.10
CA GLU A 327 -17.54 -21.47 31.54
C GLU A 327 -16.63 -21.11 30.37
N LEU A 328 -15.38 -21.56 30.38
CA LEU A 328 -14.45 -21.37 29.26
C LEU A 328 -14.83 -22.22 28.05
N ALA A 329 -15.33 -23.44 28.26
CA ALA A 329 -15.81 -24.32 27.21
C ALA A 329 -17.10 -23.78 26.57
N GLU A 330 -18.07 -23.35 27.37
CA GLU A 330 -19.30 -22.72 26.87
C GLU A 330 -19.00 -21.45 26.07
N ARG A 331 -18.03 -20.65 26.52
CA ARG A 331 -17.55 -19.47 25.82
C ARG A 331 -16.92 -19.79 24.46
N ARG A 332 -16.10 -20.85 24.37
CA ARG A 332 -15.51 -21.31 23.10
C ARG A 332 -16.58 -21.77 22.12
N GLU A 333 -17.56 -22.53 22.59
CA GLU A 333 -18.65 -23.02 21.76
C GLU A 333 -19.48 -21.87 21.16
N ARG A 334 -19.73 -20.81 21.95
CA ARG A 334 -20.44 -19.62 21.50
C ARG A 334 -19.67 -18.84 20.43
N VAL A 335 -18.35 -18.71 20.59
CA VAL A 335 -17.47 -18.08 19.58
C VAL A 335 -17.51 -18.87 18.26
N ASP A 336 -17.42 -20.20 18.32
CA ASP A 336 -17.49 -21.07 17.14
C ASP A 336 -18.85 -21.03 16.45
N ARG A 337 -19.93 -20.93 17.23
CA ARG A 337 -21.29 -20.74 16.70
C ARG A 337 -21.40 -19.42 15.94
N THR A 338 -20.83 -18.34 16.47
CA THR A 338 -20.79 -17.04 15.79
C THR A 338 -20.00 -17.11 14.49
N LEU A 339 -18.84 -17.78 14.48
CA LEU A 339 -18.02 -17.95 13.28
C LEU A 339 -18.78 -18.73 12.18
N ARG A 340 -19.44 -19.83 12.55
CA ARG A 340 -20.29 -20.60 11.63
C ARG A 340 -21.41 -19.76 11.04
N ALA A 341 -22.06 -18.93 11.85
CA ALA A 341 -23.13 -18.04 11.39
C ALA A 341 -22.64 -16.95 10.43
N VAL A 342 -21.39 -16.47 10.56
CA VAL A 342 -20.77 -15.53 9.62
C VAL A 342 -20.44 -16.24 8.29
N LEU A 343 -19.96 -17.49 8.35
CA LEU A 343 -19.60 -18.27 7.18
C LEU A 343 -20.79 -18.85 6.40
N ALA A 344 -21.94 -19.00 7.05
CA ALA A 344 -23.18 -19.46 6.42
C ALA A 344 -23.83 -18.41 5.50
N GLU A 345 -23.33 -17.16 5.47
CA GLU A 345 -23.85 -16.17 4.54
C GLU A 345 -23.44 -16.48 3.07
N PRO A 346 -24.36 -16.32 2.10
CA PRO A 346 -24.13 -16.69 0.69
C PRO A 346 -22.86 -16.09 0.06
N ASP A 347 -22.45 -14.90 0.51
CA ASP A 347 -21.28 -14.19 -0.03
C ASP A 347 -20.04 -14.26 0.86
N ALA A 348 -20.10 -14.93 2.02
CA ALA A 348 -19.00 -14.93 2.99
C ALA A 348 -17.69 -15.48 2.42
N GLY A 349 -17.77 -16.44 1.49
CA GLY A 349 -16.60 -17.00 0.80
C GLY A 349 -15.84 -15.97 -0.05
N PHE A 350 -16.52 -14.94 -0.57
CA PHE A 350 -15.96 -13.94 -1.48
C PHE A 350 -15.59 -12.62 -0.79
N ARG A 351 -15.98 -12.44 0.47
CA ARG A 351 -15.68 -11.23 1.26
C ARG A 351 -14.24 -11.29 1.78
N ALA A 352 -13.59 -10.12 1.80
CA ALA A 352 -12.25 -9.98 2.37
C ALA A 352 -12.24 -10.36 3.86
N VAL A 353 -11.17 -11.02 4.31
CA VAL A 353 -11.02 -11.49 5.70
C VAL A 353 -11.24 -10.38 6.73
N GLY A 354 -10.81 -9.15 6.41
CA GLY A 354 -11.02 -7.99 7.28
C GLY A 354 -12.49 -7.61 7.46
N VAL A 355 -13.33 -7.78 6.43
CA VAL A 355 -14.78 -7.53 6.50
C VAL A 355 -15.46 -8.60 7.34
N LEU A 356 -15.12 -9.87 7.12
CA LEU A 356 -15.62 -11.00 7.92
C LEU A 356 -15.23 -10.86 9.40
N TYR A 357 -14.02 -10.36 9.68
CA TYR A 357 -13.57 -10.11 11.04
C TYR A 357 -14.37 -9.00 11.73
N GLN A 358 -14.64 -7.88 11.05
CA GLN A 358 -15.47 -6.80 11.62
C GLN A 358 -16.88 -7.30 11.94
N GLU A 359 -17.47 -8.07 11.02
CA GLU A 359 -18.79 -8.66 11.22
C GLU A 359 -18.81 -9.66 12.38
N PHE A 360 -17.81 -10.54 12.46
CA PHE A 360 -17.61 -11.47 13.57
C PHE A 360 -17.46 -10.74 14.91
N VAL A 361 -16.64 -9.68 14.99
CA VAL A 361 -16.46 -8.86 16.19
C VAL A 361 -17.79 -8.21 16.62
N VAL A 362 -18.58 -7.71 15.67
CA VAL A 362 -19.90 -7.13 15.96
C VAL A 362 -20.85 -8.18 16.52
N ARG A 363 -20.92 -9.37 15.92
CA ARG A 363 -21.77 -10.46 16.41
C ARG A 363 -21.32 -10.98 17.78
N CYS A 364 -20.01 -11.13 18.01
CA CYS A 364 -19.48 -11.50 19.32
C CYS A 364 -19.84 -10.45 20.39
N ARG A 365 -19.84 -9.15 20.07
CA ARG A 365 -20.27 -8.09 21.00
C ARG A 365 -21.77 -8.16 21.31
N ILE A 366 -22.61 -8.44 20.31
CA ILE A 366 -24.07 -8.62 20.51
C ILE A 366 -24.35 -9.82 21.41
N GLU A 367 -23.56 -10.89 21.29
CA GLU A 367 -23.59 -12.08 22.14
C GLU A 367 -22.95 -11.85 23.53
N GLY A 368 -22.49 -10.64 23.87
CA GLY A 368 -21.90 -10.36 25.18
C GLY A 368 -20.50 -10.95 25.39
N LEU A 369 -19.81 -11.39 24.33
CA LEU A 369 -18.45 -11.94 24.37
C LEU A 369 -17.37 -10.82 24.38
N GLY A 370 -17.67 -9.64 24.91
CA GLY A 370 -16.90 -8.40 24.70
C GLY A 370 -15.41 -8.45 25.07
N ALA A 371 -15.04 -9.08 26.20
CA ALA A 371 -13.65 -9.28 26.61
C ALA A 371 -13.04 -10.61 26.10
N ALA A 372 -13.77 -11.32 25.23
CA ALA A 372 -13.46 -12.67 24.72
C ALA A 372 -13.14 -12.73 23.24
N VAL A 373 -13.29 -11.62 22.52
CA VAL A 373 -13.27 -11.66 21.07
C VAL A 373 -11.86 -12.04 20.62
N PRO A 374 -11.70 -13.15 19.87
CA PRO A 374 -10.41 -13.54 19.32
C PRO A 374 -9.80 -12.38 18.53
N ASP A 375 -8.48 -12.22 18.63
CA ASP A 375 -7.77 -11.24 17.80
C ASP A 375 -7.77 -11.64 16.31
N LEU A 376 -7.29 -10.77 15.45
CA LEU A 376 -7.32 -11.02 14.00
C LEU A 376 -6.51 -12.27 13.61
N ASN A 377 -5.43 -12.58 14.31
CA ASN A 377 -4.57 -13.73 14.00
C ASN A 377 -5.23 -15.03 14.45
N GLU A 378 -5.85 -15.02 15.62
CA GLU A 378 -6.65 -16.14 16.11
C GLU A 378 -7.88 -16.38 15.23
N PHE A 379 -8.59 -15.31 14.85
CA PHE A 379 -9.69 -15.37 13.89
C PHE A 379 -9.26 -15.93 12.54
N ARG A 380 -8.10 -15.53 11.99
CA ARG A 380 -7.56 -16.09 10.75
C ARG A 380 -7.35 -17.61 10.85
N ARG A 381 -6.74 -18.09 11.94
CA ARG A 381 -6.57 -19.53 12.17
C ARG A 381 -7.91 -20.26 12.26
N MET A 382 -8.88 -19.68 12.97
CA MET A 382 -10.23 -20.24 13.07
C MET A 382 -10.94 -20.26 11.71
N LEU A 383 -10.81 -19.20 10.92
CA LEU A 383 -11.39 -19.06 9.59
C LEU A 383 -10.80 -20.08 8.61
N THR A 384 -9.48 -20.29 8.62
CA THR A 384 -8.80 -21.29 7.79
C THR A 384 -9.31 -22.70 8.11
N ARG A 385 -9.44 -23.05 9.40
CA ARG A 385 -10.01 -24.34 9.82
C ARG A 385 -11.48 -24.49 9.41
N ALA A 386 -12.28 -23.46 9.63
CA ALA A 386 -13.69 -23.48 9.30
C ALA A 386 -13.94 -23.56 7.78
N ARG A 387 -13.09 -22.93 6.95
CA ARG A 387 -13.12 -23.07 5.47
C ARG A 387 -12.72 -24.47 4.99
N ALA A 388 -11.85 -25.15 5.72
CA ALA A 388 -11.58 -26.58 5.53
C ALA A 388 -12.69 -27.48 6.11
N GLY A 389 -13.69 -26.90 6.78
CA GLY A 389 -14.79 -27.57 7.45
C GLY A 389 -14.37 -28.37 8.70
N LEU A 390 -13.22 -28.06 9.29
CA LEU A 390 -12.71 -28.71 10.49
C LEU A 390 -13.29 -28.03 11.74
N GLY A 391 -13.99 -28.79 12.58
CA GLY A 391 -14.49 -28.33 13.88
C GLY A 391 -13.39 -28.29 14.96
N ALA A 392 -13.62 -27.57 16.06
CA ALA A 392 -12.65 -27.40 17.15
C ALA A 392 -12.21 -28.71 17.84
N GLU A 393 -12.93 -29.80 17.64
CA GLU A 393 -12.64 -31.13 18.20
C GLU A 393 -11.40 -31.81 17.58
N HIS A 394 -10.89 -31.31 16.45
CA HIS A 394 -9.75 -31.92 15.74
C HIS A 394 -8.39 -31.28 16.09
N ALA A 395 -8.35 -30.39 17.08
CA ALA A 395 -7.15 -29.61 17.43
C ALA A 395 -6.06 -30.44 18.16
N GLU A 396 -6.39 -31.64 18.63
CA GLU A 396 -5.49 -32.51 19.42
C GLU A 396 -4.99 -33.75 18.65
N ASP A 397 -5.33 -33.87 17.37
CA ASP A 397 -4.96 -35.03 16.54
C ASP A 397 -3.59 -34.78 15.89
N ASP A 398 -2.58 -35.60 16.23
CA ASP A 398 -1.18 -35.43 15.78
C ASP A 398 -1.07 -35.32 14.25
N ASP A 399 -1.90 -36.07 13.52
CA ASP A 399 -2.03 -36.02 12.06
C ASP A 399 -2.36 -34.62 11.52
N TRP A 400 -3.20 -33.84 12.22
CA TRP A 400 -3.62 -32.51 11.79
C TRP A 400 -2.59 -31.42 12.10
N GLN A 401 -1.69 -31.68 13.04
CA GLN A 401 -0.54 -30.82 13.31
C GLN A 401 0.45 -30.88 12.15
N ASP A 402 0.73 -32.07 11.63
CA ASP A 402 1.60 -32.27 10.46
C ASP A 402 1.04 -31.60 9.20
N VAL A 403 -0.28 -31.70 8.97
CA VAL A 403 -0.93 -31.01 7.84
C VAL A 403 -0.83 -29.49 8.02
N SER A 404 -1.00 -28.98 9.25
CA SER A 404 -0.89 -27.55 9.54
C SER A 404 0.54 -27.03 9.36
N LEU A 405 1.55 -27.81 9.72
CA LEU A 405 2.96 -27.49 9.50
C LEU A 405 3.27 -27.39 8.00
N ARG A 406 2.79 -28.34 7.21
CA ARG A 406 2.93 -28.32 5.74
C ARG A 406 2.20 -27.16 5.09
N ALA A 407 0.99 -26.84 5.58
CA ALA A 407 0.23 -25.70 5.11
C ALA A 407 1.00 -24.38 5.30
N SER A 408 1.82 -24.26 6.36
CA SER A 408 2.60 -23.03 6.63
C SER A 408 3.64 -22.68 5.55
N ILE A 409 3.98 -23.62 4.66
CA ILE A 409 4.84 -23.39 3.49
C ILE A 409 4.11 -22.53 2.44
N LEU A 410 2.77 -22.60 2.42
CA LEU A 410 1.91 -21.86 1.50
C LEU A 410 1.54 -20.47 2.04
N PRO A 411 1.30 -19.50 1.15
CA PRO A 411 0.67 -18.24 1.50
C PRO A 411 -0.66 -18.42 2.25
N ASP A 412 -0.95 -17.52 3.21
CA ASP A 412 -2.11 -17.60 4.12
C ASP A 412 -3.46 -17.79 3.40
N ASP A 413 -3.62 -17.23 2.21
CA ASP A 413 -4.84 -17.33 1.40
C ASP A 413 -5.01 -18.70 0.73
N MET A 414 -3.93 -19.47 0.57
CA MET A 414 -3.92 -20.81 -0.03
C MET A 414 -4.02 -21.94 1.00
N GLN A 415 -3.65 -21.67 2.25
CA GLN A 415 -3.67 -22.65 3.35
C GLN A 415 -5.03 -23.33 3.52
N GLY A 416 -6.12 -22.56 3.45
CA GLY A 416 -7.48 -23.11 3.61
C GLY A 416 -7.87 -24.11 2.53
N VAL A 417 -7.40 -23.90 1.29
CA VAL A 417 -7.64 -24.80 0.16
C VAL A 417 -6.85 -26.09 0.31
N PHE A 418 -5.59 -26.01 0.74
CA PHE A 418 -4.77 -27.19 1.02
C PHE A 418 -5.37 -28.05 2.13
N MET A 419 -5.82 -27.43 3.23
CA MET A 419 -6.48 -28.12 4.35
C MET A 419 -7.80 -28.80 3.93
N MET A 420 -8.57 -28.18 3.02
CA MET A 420 -9.78 -28.78 2.45
C MET A 420 -9.46 -30.06 1.66
N ILE A 421 -8.40 -30.04 0.85
CA ILE A 421 -7.95 -31.21 0.08
C ILE A 421 -7.41 -32.30 1.01
N ALA A 422 -6.61 -31.91 2.02
CA ALA A 422 -6.10 -32.81 3.05
C ALA A 422 -7.23 -33.56 3.77
N ARG A 423 -8.32 -32.85 4.09
CA ARG A 423 -9.51 -33.47 4.68
C ARG A 423 -10.16 -34.48 3.73
N ALA A 424 -10.40 -34.09 2.47
CA ALA A 424 -10.99 -34.99 1.49
C ALA A 424 -10.14 -36.27 1.32
N ALA A 425 -8.81 -36.15 1.41
CA ALA A 425 -7.90 -37.28 1.33
C ALA A 425 -7.91 -38.15 2.60
N LYS A 426 -7.98 -37.55 3.80
CA LYS A 426 -8.06 -38.28 5.08
C LYS A 426 -9.37 -39.07 5.19
N GLU A 427 -10.48 -38.49 4.75
CA GLU A 427 -11.83 -39.07 4.81
C GLU A 427 -12.17 -39.95 3.60
N GLY A 428 -11.28 -40.07 2.61
CA GLY A 428 -11.51 -40.83 1.38
C GLY A 428 -12.61 -40.26 0.48
N TRP A 429 -12.92 -38.98 0.59
CA TRP A 429 -13.93 -38.30 -0.21
C TRP A 429 -13.45 -38.02 -1.64
N PRO A 430 -14.37 -37.85 -2.61
CA PRO A 430 -14.00 -37.41 -3.96
C PRO A 430 -13.21 -36.10 -3.92
N CYS A 431 -12.22 -35.96 -4.81
CA CYS A 431 -11.48 -34.72 -4.94
C CYS A 431 -12.46 -33.56 -5.26
N PRO A 432 -12.43 -32.45 -4.50
CA PRO A 432 -13.29 -31.29 -4.77
C PRO A 432 -13.09 -30.78 -6.20
N GLY A 433 -14.18 -30.40 -6.89
CA GLY A 433 -14.14 -29.79 -8.21
C GLY A 433 -13.54 -28.37 -8.22
N ASP A 434 -13.20 -27.87 -9.41
CA ASP A 434 -12.57 -26.54 -9.59
C ASP A 434 -13.45 -25.40 -9.06
N ALA A 435 -14.77 -25.55 -9.14
CA ALA A 435 -15.72 -24.57 -8.60
C ALA A 435 -15.67 -24.51 -7.06
N ALA A 436 -15.58 -25.66 -6.39
CA ALA A 436 -15.47 -25.74 -4.93
C ALA A 436 -14.14 -25.15 -4.44
N ILE A 437 -13.04 -25.47 -5.13
CA ILE A 437 -11.70 -24.93 -4.85
C ILE A 437 -11.67 -23.42 -5.05
N ALA A 438 -12.26 -22.92 -6.14
CA ALA A 438 -12.34 -21.49 -6.41
C ALA A 438 -13.14 -20.75 -5.32
N ARG A 439 -14.27 -21.31 -4.87
CA ARG A 439 -15.08 -20.76 -3.77
C ARG A 439 -14.31 -20.71 -2.45
N ALA A 440 -13.59 -21.78 -2.10
CA ALA A 440 -12.78 -21.85 -0.89
C ALA A 440 -11.66 -20.79 -0.86
N TYR A 441 -11.12 -20.49 -2.05
CA TYR A 441 -10.12 -19.44 -2.26
C TYR A 441 -10.73 -18.01 -2.35
N GLY A 442 -12.05 -17.88 -2.46
CA GLY A 442 -12.74 -16.60 -2.63
C GLY A 442 -12.69 -16.04 -4.06
N SER A 443 -12.69 -16.91 -5.07
CA SER A 443 -12.62 -16.59 -6.49
C SER A 443 -13.75 -17.26 -7.28
N HIS A 444 -14.26 -16.60 -8.32
CA HIS A 444 -15.18 -17.22 -9.30
C HIS A 444 -14.45 -17.84 -10.50
N SER A 445 -13.13 -17.73 -10.57
CA SER A 445 -12.33 -18.20 -11.71
C SER A 445 -11.86 -19.65 -11.54
N LEU A 446 -12.39 -20.56 -12.37
CA LEU A 446 -11.96 -21.97 -12.44
C LEU A 446 -10.48 -22.12 -12.82
N ARG A 447 -10.00 -21.28 -13.75
CA ARG A 447 -8.56 -21.21 -14.11
C ARG A 447 -7.66 -20.82 -12.94
N ARG A 448 -8.20 -20.17 -11.90
CA ARG A 448 -7.45 -19.83 -10.70
C ARG A 448 -7.35 -21.03 -9.76
N ALA A 449 -8.41 -21.82 -9.64
CA ALA A 449 -8.37 -23.11 -8.93
C ALA A 449 -7.32 -24.07 -9.52
N GLN A 450 -7.28 -24.19 -10.85
CA GLN A 450 -6.27 -25.02 -11.54
C GLN A 450 -4.84 -24.53 -11.27
N ARG A 451 -4.61 -23.22 -11.33
CA ARG A 451 -3.30 -22.63 -11.00
C ARG A 451 -2.89 -22.85 -9.55
N LEU A 452 -3.84 -22.84 -8.60
CA LEU A 452 -3.55 -23.13 -7.20
C LEU A 452 -3.07 -24.57 -7.02
N LEU A 453 -3.73 -25.53 -7.67
CA LEU A 453 -3.32 -26.92 -7.64
C LEU A 453 -1.93 -27.13 -8.25
N SER A 454 -1.66 -26.53 -9.42
CA SER A 454 -0.33 -26.58 -10.04
C SER A 454 0.74 -25.96 -9.13
N TYR A 455 0.44 -24.84 -8.47
CA TYR A 455 1.38 -24.21 -7.54
C TYR A 455 1.66 -25.10 -6.32
N MET A 456 0.64 -25.72 -5.72
CA MET A 456 0.82 -26.65 -4.60
C MET A 456 1.62 -27.90 -5.01
N GLU A 457 1.48 -28.34 -6.26
CA GLU A 457 2.27 -29.45 -6.84
C GLU A 457 3.73 -29.04 -7.10
N GLU A 458 3.98 -27.83 -7.61
CA GLU A 458 5.33 -27.25 -7.76
C GLU A 458 6.05 -27.08 -6.41
N GLN A 459 5.33 -26.75 -5.34
CA GLN A 459 5.87 -26.69 -3.98
C GLN A 459 6.08 -28.09 -3.35
N GLY A 460 5.74 -29.17 -4.07
CA GLY A 460 5.95 -30.54 -3.63
C GLY A 460 5.01 -30.99 -2.50
N LEU A 461 3.86 -30.33 -2.32
CA LEU A 461 2.91 -30.64 -1.24
C LEU A 461 1.84 -31.65 -1.68
N ILE A 462 1.48 -31.63 -2.96
CA ILE A 462 0.48 -32.54 -3.54
C ILE A 462 0.97 -33.11 -4.87
N VAL A 463 0.40 -34.22 -5.30
CA VAL A 463 0.50 -34.76 -6.66
C VAL A 463 -0.90 -34.87 -7.24
N CYS A 464 -1.13 -34.23 -8.39
CA CYS A 464 -2.40 -34.26 -9.09
C CYS A 464 -2.37 -35.26 -10.24
N GLN A 465 -3.26 -36.24 -10.22
CA GLN A 465 -3.39 -37.24 -11.28
C GLN A 465 -4.82 -37.29 -11.83
N LEU A 466 -4.96 -37.62 -13.11
CA LEU A 466 -6.25 -37.92 -13.73
C LEU A 466 -6.35 -39.42 -13.98
N ASP A 467 -7.46 -40.02 -13.61
CA ASP A 467 -7.78 -41.41 -13.98
C ASP A 467 -8.10 -41.52 -15.48
N GLY A 468 -8.22 -42.75 -15.99
CA GLY A 468 -8.57 -43.00 -17.40
C GLY A 468 -9.95 -42.48 -17.83
N GLY A 469 -10.77 -42.01 -16.88
CA GLY A 469 -12.06 -41.36 -17.11
C GLY A 469 -12.04 -39.84 -16.93
N GLY A 470 -10.86 -39.23 -16.72
CA GLY A 470 -10.72 -37.78 -16.53
C GLY A 470 -11.07 -37.28 -15.12
N ARG A 471 -11.23 -38.17 -14.13
CA ARG A 471 -11.46 -37.80 -12.72
C ARG A 471 -10.14 -37.54 -12.02
N ARG A 472 -10.08 -36.47 -11.22
CA ARG A 472 -8.90 -36.04 -10.46
C ARG A 472 -8.76 -36.80 -9.15
N ILE A 473 -7.54 -37.26 -8.92
CA ILE A 473 -7.05 -37.84 -7.66
C ILE A 473 -5.91 -36.94 -7.18
N VAL A 474 -5.99 -36.45 -5.95
CA VAL A 474 -4.91 -35.68 -5.33
C VAL A 474 -4.31 -36.48 -4.20
N THR A 475 -3.00 -36.69 -4.27
CA THR A 475 -2.22 -37.38 -3.22
C THR A 475 -1.39 -36.35 -2.46
N LEU A 476 -1.44 -36.37 -1.13
CA LEU A 476 -0.60 -35.50 -0.30
C LEU A 476 0.78 -36.13 -0.12
N VAL A 477 1.80 -35.37 -0.47
CA VAL A 477 3.19 -35.81 -0.41
C VAL A 477 3.60 -36.00 1.06
N GLU A 478 4.27 -37.12 1.35
CA GLU A 478 4.73 -37.58 2.68
C GLU A 478 3.65 -37.89 3.74
N LEU A 479 2.37 -37.55 3.52
CA LEU A 479 1.25 -37.98 4.37
C LEU A 479 0.61 -39.29 3.89
N ALA A 480 0.90 -39.72 2.65
CA ALA A 480 0.35 -40.92 2.00
C ALA A 480 -1.19 -40.97 1.92
N TRP A 481 -1.88 -39.84 2.11
CA TRP A 481 -3.33 -39.72 1.93
C TRP A 481 -3.66 -39.37 0.48
N ALA A 482 -4.72 -39.98 -0.05
CA ALA A 482 -5.21 -39.72 -1.40
C ALA A 482 -6.73 -39.55 -1.40
N THR A 483 -7.23 -38.56 -2.12
CA THR A 483 -8.66 -38.38 -2.36
C THR A 483 -9.21 -39.51 -3.23
N ALA A 484 -10.51 -39.82 -3.14
CA ALA A 484 -11.17 -40.62 -4.16
C ALA A 484 -11.25 -39.85 -5.51
N PRO A 485 -11.41 -40.53 -6.66
CA PRO A 485 -11.53 -39.88 -7.96
C PRO A 485 -12.76 -38.94 -8.01
N GLY A 486 -12.54 -37.64 -8.18
CA GLY A 486 -13.59 -36.61 -8.29
C GLY A 486 -13.62 -35.95 -9.67
N ASP A 487 -14.79 -35.45 -10.11
CA ASP A 487 -14.90 -34.72 -11.38
C ASP A 487 -14.33 -33.28 -11.22
N PRO A 488 -13.28 -32.87 -11.96
CA PRO A 488 -12.76 -31.52 -11.91
C PRO A 488 -13.80 -30.44 -12.26
N ASN A 489 -14.80 -30.78 -13.08
CA ASN A 489 -15.87 -29.87 -13.52
C ASN A 489 -17.16 -30.03 -12.70
N GLY A 490 -17.18 -30.89 -11.68
CA GLY A 490 -18.33 -31.10 -10.82
C GLY A 490 -18.61 -29.90 -9.92
N ASP A 491 -19.89 -29.56 -9.77
CA ASP A 491 -20.38 -28.62 -8.75
C ASP A 491 -20.80 -29.42 -7.51
N ASP A 492 -19.89 -29.60 -6.55
CA ASP A 492 -20.25 -30.27 -5.30
C ASP A 492 -20.84 -29.25 -4.30
N LEU A 493 -22.16 -29.30 -4.16
CA LEU A 493 -22.81 -29.26 -2.86
C LEU A 493 -22.54 -30.63 -2.19
N PRO A 494 -22.27 -30.70 -0.88
CA PRO A 494 -21.98 -31.98 -0.23
C PRO A 494 -23.17 -32.92 -0.37
N ALA A 495 -22.96 -34.06 -1.04
CA ALA A 495 -23.86 -35.19 -0.95
C ALA A 495 -23.76 -35.75 0.47
N GLU A 496 -24.81 -35.60 1.28
CA GLU A 496 -24.98 -36.45 2.46
C GLU A 496 -24.98 -37.92 1.99
N PRO A 497 -24.27 -38.83 2.67
CA PRO A 497 -24.28 -40.22 2.32
C PRO A 497 -25.70 -40.78 2.49
N ALA A 498 -26.29 -41.27 1.39
CA ALA A 498 -27.52 -42.02 1.42
C ALA A 498 -27.33 -43.24 2.33
N GLN A 499 -27.99 -43.23 3.49
CA GLN A 499 -28.12 -44.41 4.33
C GLN A 499 -28.79 -45.51 3.51
N SER A 500 -28.04 -46.56 3.21
CA SER A 500 -28.60 -47.81 2.68
C SER A 500 -29.44 -48.46 3.78
N ALA A 501 -30.73 -48.16 3.82
CA ALA A 501 -31.70 -48.94 4.57
C ALA A 501 -32.04 -50.20 3.77
N ALA A 502 -31.26 -51.27 4.00
CA ALA A 502 -31.63 -52.63 3.63
C ALA A 502 -31.20 -53.56 4.78
N SER A 503 -32.11 -53.78 5.75
CA SER A 503 -32.41 -55.06 6.41
C SER A 503 -33.05 -54.85 7.79
N ALA A 504 -34.38 -54.87 7.85
CA ALA A 504 -35.22 -55.58 8.83
C ALA A 504 -36.69 -55.38 8.44
#